data_AF-A0A7K2KTH4-F1
#
_entry.id   AF-A0A7K2KTH4-F1
#
_cell.length_a   1.000
_cell.length_b   1.000
_cell.length_c   1.000
_cell.angle_alpha   90.00
_cell.angle_beta   90.00
_cell.angle_gamma   90.00
#
_symmetry.space_group_name_H-M   'P 1'
#
loop_
_entity.id
_entity.type
_entity.pdbx_description
1 polymer ?
#
loop_
_entity_poly.entity_id
_entity_poly.type
_entity_poly.pdbx_seq_one_letter_code
_entity_poly.pdbx_strand_id
1 'polypeptide(L)'
;MRRTRVLPLAALLLCTPALTGTAAAGGAHGEGGTVRPLRILLTNDDGYDAPGIRMLFQRLTAAGHEVSVVAPLTNQSGAGTKLASGSTVKVVHPEPRVWAVDGTPGDSVSFGLAAVFGDRAPDLVVSGTNFGPNVAALATHSGTVGGAIAALERGVPAIAVSTGELAVPVPEQILNAMRPTNDFTVKLIDRLRARAGNGRLLPAGVGLNVNHPVVGADGRGTARGAALTSQDPQPVLAATYTDAGDGTWKVAVELAPAPNRRGGDAEAVTADKVSIAPISPDWNTGTVDAARITFLLGGLRP
;
A
#
# COMPACT_ATOMS: atom_id res chain seq x y z
N MET A 1 -51.81 15.55 46.74
CA MET A 1 -51.53 14.32 45.96
C MET A 1 -51.90 14.57 44.50
N ARG A 2 -50.94 15.04 43.69
CA ARG A 2 -51.11 15.35 42.26
C ARG A 2 -50.40 14.27 41.45
N ARG A 3 -51.14 13.61 40.55
CA ARG A 3 -50.61 12.65 39.57
C ARG A 3 -50.15 13.43 38.34
N THR A 4 -48.85 13.44 38.08
CA THR A 4 -48.25 13.99 36.86
C THR A 4 -47.87 12.83 35.95
N ARG A 5 -48.53 12.72 34.80
CA ARG A 5 -48.10 11.87 33.68
C ARG A 5 -47.05 12.66 32.89
N VAL A 6 -45.88 12.07 32.67
CA VAL A 6 -44.84 12.61 31.79
C VAL A 6 -44.80 11.73 30.54
N LEU A 7 -45.11 12.33 29.38
CA LEU A 7 -44.83 11.75 28.06
C LEU A 7 -43.35 11.95 27.73
N PRO A 8 -42.66 11.00 27.06
CA PRO A 8 -41.31 11.20 26.59
C PRO A 8 -41.28 11.95 25.25
N LEU A 9 -40.28 12.82 25.15
CA LEU A 9 -39.97 13.74 24.09
C LEU A 9 -39.40 12.98 22.86
N ALA A 10 -40.10 13.02 21.73
CA ALA A 10 -39.56 12.59 20.44
C ALA A 10 -38.64 13.69 19.88
N ALA A 11 -37.43 13.31 19.50
CA ALA A 11 -36.37 14.20 19.05
C ALA A 11 -36.64 14.77 17.65
N LEU A 12 -36.65 16.11 17.63
CA LEU A 12 -36.53 17.08 16.56
C LEU A 12 -35.71 16.63 15.32
N LEU A 13 -36.34 16.76 14.14
CA LEU A 13 -35.68 17.15 12.91
C LEU A 13 -35.23 18.61 13.01
N LEU A 14 -33.96 18.90 12.69
CA LEU A 14 -33.53 20.23 12.26
C LEU A 14 -32.47 20.12 11.15
N CYS A 15 -32.92 20.44 9.93
CA CYS A 15 -32.07 20.98 8.88
C CYS A 15 -31.76 22.45 9.20
N THR A 16 -30.50 22.87 9.13
CA THR A 16 -30.11 24.28 8.90
C THR A 16 -28.68 24.36 8.34
N PRO A 17 -28.32 25.48 7.66
CA PRO A 17 -27.61 25.45 6.38
C PRO A 17 -26.11 25.79 6.46
N ALA A 18 -25.47 25.65 5.29
CA ALA A 18 -24.11 26.10 4.99
C ALA A 18 -23.86 27.56 5.40
N LEU A 19 -22.83 27.76 6.21
CA LEU A 19 -22.21 29.07 6.44
C LEU A 19 -21.09 29.26 5.41
N THR A 20 -21.40 30.04 4.38
CA THR A 20 -20.42 30.64 3.47
C THR A 20 -19.68 31.75 4.21
N GLY A 21 -18.50 31.45 4.74
CA GLY A 21 -17.53 32.44 5.17
C GLY A 21 -16.51 32.71 4.07
N THR A 22 -16.67 33.82 3.35
CA THR A 22 -15.62 34.38 2.49
C THR A 22 -14.54 35.01 3.35
N ALA A 23 -13.44 34.28 3.58
CA ALA A 23 -12.21 34.86 4.12
C ALA A 23 -11.33 35.36 2.97
N ALA A 24 -10.94 36.62 3.07
CA ALA A 24 -10.20 37.37 2.06
C ALA A 24 -8.85 36.72 1.72
N ALA A 25 -8.53 36.75 0.42
CA ALA A 25 -7.22 36.41 -0.12
C ALA A 25 -6.19 37.47 0.30
N GLY A 26 -5.56 37.26 1.45
CA GLY A 26 -4.33 37.93 1.84
C GLY A 26 -3.15 37.16 1.25
N GLY A 27 -2.60 37.66 0.15
CA GLY A 27 -1.37 37.15 -0.42
C GLY A 27 -0.21 37.34 0.55
N ALA A 28 0.32 36.23 1.04
CA ALA A 28 1.68 36.15 1.53
C ALA A 28 2.40 35.15 0.61
N HIS A 29 3.15 35.67 -0.35
CA HIS A 29 4.23 34.91 -0.97
C HIS A 29 5.26 34.63 0.13
N GLY A 30 5.08 33.51 0.82
CA GLY A 30 6.11 32.95 1.67
C GLY A 30 7.29 32.57 0.79
N GLU A 31 8.43 33.21 1.07
CA GLU A 31 9.73 32.89 0.52
C GLU A 31 9.97 31.37 0.52
N GLY A 32 10.47 30.86 -0.60
CA GLY A 32 10.65 29.44 -0.86
C GLY A 32 11.60 28.79 0.14
N GLY A 33 11.04 28.25 1.23
CA GLY A 33 11.74 27.33 2.11
C GLY A 33 12.19 26.13 1.29
N THR A 34 13.51 25.93 1.18
CA THR A 34 14.10 24.77 0.55
C THR A 34 13.54 23.52 1.22
N VAL A 35 12.68 22.79 0.50
CA VAL A 35 12.04 21.61 1.09
C VAL A 35 13.14 20.58 1.37
N ARG A 36 13.27 20.13 2.63
CA ARG A 36 14.33 19.19 3.06
C ARG A 36 14.14 17.80 2.44
N PRO A 37 15.22 17.08 2.06
CA PRO A 37 15.16 15.67 1.66
C PRO A 37 14.34 14.80 2.62
N LEU A 38 13.53 13.89 2.07
CA LEU A 38 12.88 12.84 2.84
C LEU A 38 13.88 11.74 3.17
N ARG A 39 13.76 11.16 4.37
CA ARG A 39 14.37 9.88 4.74
C ARG A 39 13.42 8.76 4.35
N ILE A 40 13.83 7.89 3.43
CA ILE A 40 13.00 6.84 2.88
C ILE A 40 13.60 5.48 3.23
N LEU A 41 12.83 4.65 3.92
CA LEU A 41 13.10 3.21 4.00
C LEU A 41 12.47 2.56 2.77
N LEU A 42 13.30 1.93 1.95
CA LEU A 42 12.88 1.23 0.75
C LEU A 42 12.97 -0.29 0.95
N THR A 43 11.87 -1.01 0.74
CA THR A 43 11.79 -2.47 0.85
C THR A 43 11.09 -3.07 -0.37
N ASN A 44 10.96 -4.39 -0.46
CA ASN A 44 10.15 -5.12 -1.44
C ASN A 44 9.96 -6.59 -0.98
N ASP A 45 9.36 -7.43 -1.82
CA ASP A 45 9.34 -8.89 -1.70
C ASP A 45 10.11 -9.63 -2.81
N ASP A 46 10.55 -8.97 -3.88
CA ASP A 46 11.39 -9.61 -4.91
C ASP A 46 12.84 -9.90 -4.44
N GLY A 47 13.27 -9.24 -3.36
CA GLY A 47 14.62 -9.31 -2.80
C GLY A 47 15.44 -8.04 -3.04
N TYR A 48 16.47 -7.82 -2.20
CA TYR A 48 17.26 -6.58 -2.17
C TYR A 48 17.95 -6.23 -3.50
N ASP A 49 18.27 -7.24 -4.31
CA ASP A 49 18.98 -7.07 -5.58
C ASP A 49 18.07 -7.11 -6.81
N ALA A 50 16.75 -7.18 -6.61
CA ALA A 50 15.80 -7.20 -7.72
C ALA A 50 15.86 -5.90 -8.55
N PRO A 51 15.66 -5.97 -9.88
CA PRO A 51 15.80 -4.81 -10.76
C PRO A 51 14.84 -3.65 -10.38
N GLY A 52 13.63 -3.98 -9.92
CA GLY A 52 12.61 -3.00 -9.53
C GLY A 52 13.02 -2.11 -8.35
N ILE A 53 13.49 -2.72 -7.25
CA ILE A 53 13.92 -1.98 -6.05
C ILE A 53 15.22 -1.21 -6.30
N ARG A 54 16.18 -1.78 -7.05
CA ARG A 54 17.43 -1.09 -7.41
C ARG A 54 17.17 0.14 -8.27
N MET A 55 16.27 0.04 -9.26
CA MET A 55 15.89 1.18 -10.07
C MET A 55 15.14 2.24 -9.24
N LEU A 56 14.25 1.84 -8.32
CA LEU A 56 13.52 2.78 -7.49
C LEU A 56 14.45 3.50 -6.50
N PHE A 57 15.42 2.79 -5.93
CA PHE A 57 16.49 3.36 -5.10
C PHE A 57 17.25 4.47 -5.84
N GLN A 58 17.69 4.21 -7.07
CA GLN A 58 18.38 5.19 -7.91
C GLN A 58 17.51 6.41 -8.22
N ARG A 59 16.24 6.19 -8.57
CA ARG A 59 15.27 7.25 -8.92
C ARG A 59 14.99 8.18 -7.74
N LEU A 60 14.70 7.62 -6.56
CA LEU A 60 14.44 8.38 -5.34
C LEU A 60 15.69 9.13 -4.86
N THR A 61 16.88 8.52 -4.98
CA THR A 61 18.15 9.17 -4.65
C THR A 61 18.44 10.33 -5.61
N ALA A 62 18.22 10.14 -6.91
CA ALA A 62 18.38 11.19 -7.92
C ALA A 62 17.38 12.35 -7.75
N ALA A 63 16.21 12.08 -7.15
CA ALA A 63 15.26 13.11 -6.72
C ALA A 63 15.69 13.87 -5.45
N GLY A 64 16.87 13.55 -4.88
CA GLY A 64 17.47 14.25 -3.76
C GLY A 64 17.02 13.74 -2.38
N HIS A 65 16.50 12.53 -2.27
CA HIS A 65 16.11 11.92 -0.99
C HIS A 65 17.22 11.11 -0.33
N GLU A 66 17.15 10.96 1.00
CA GLU A 66 17.99 10.05 1.77
C GLU A 66 17.36 8.66 1.80
N VAL A 67 17.75 7.78 0.87
CA VAL A 67 17.15 6.44 0.75
C VAL A 67 18.04 5.37 1.38
N SER A 68 17.45 4.46 2.14
CA SER A 68 18.08 3.23 2.65
C SER A 68 17.27 2.02 2.20
N VAL A 69 17.91 1.06 1.53
CA VAL A 69 17.30 -0.21 1.15
C VAL A 69 17.38 -1.15 2.34
N VAL A 70 16.24 -1.63 2.84
CA VAL A 70 16.15 -2.69 3.85
C VAL A 70 15.12 -3.69 3.33
N ALA A 71 15.59 -4.78 2.74
CA ALA A 71 14.75 -5.69 1.96
C ALA A 71 15.14 -7.16 2.20
N PRO A 72 14.26 -8.12 1.82
CA PRO A 72 14.57 -9.54 1.91
C PRO A 72 15.87 -9.93 1.20
N LEU A 73 16.59 -10.90 1.76
CA LEU A 73 17.80 -11.49 1.17
C LEU A 73 17.46 -12.27 -0.12
N THR A 74 16.28 -12.87 -0.16
CA THR A 74 15.77 -13.69 -1.28
C THR A 74 14.34 -13.30 -1.61
N ASN A 75 13.80 -13.80 -2.71
CA ASN A 75 12.40 -13.57 -3.10
C ASN A 75 11.43 -14.16 -2.04
N GLN A 76 10.43 -13.36 -1.67
CA GLN A 76 9.38 -13.62 -0.67
C GLN A 76 7.98 -13.30 -1.23
N SER A 77 7.78 -13.49 -2.54
CA SER A 77 6.47 -13.32 -3.18
C SER A 77 5.41 -14.19 -2.49
N GLY A 78 4.23 -13.63 -2.25
CA GLY A 78 3.15 -14.35 -1.55
C GLY A 78 3.30 -14.40 -0.03
N ALA A 79 4.27 -13.70 0.58
CA ALA A 79 4.46 -13.68 2.03
C ALA A 79 3.31 -13.01 2.81
N GLY A 80 2.49 -12.20 2.14
CA GLY A 80 1.45 -11.39 2.79
C GLY A 80 2.02 -10.53 3.91
N THR A 81 1.30 -10.47 5.04
CA THR A 81 1.69 -9.74 6.26
C THR A 81 2.44 -10.61 7.27
N LYS A 82 3.04 -11.73 6.84
CA LYS A 82 3.80 -12.61 7.72
C LYS A 82 4.95 -11.84 8.37
N LEU A 83 5.17 -12.08 9.66
CA LEU A 83 6.38 -11.71 10.39
C LEU A 83 7.06 -12.99 10.91
N ALA A 84 8.38 -12.97 11.01
CA ALA A 84 9.14 -14.07 11.60
C ALA A 84 8.81 -14.21 13.09
N SER A 85 8.61 -15.45 13.54
CA SER A 85 8.36 -15.79 14.94
C SER A 85 9.62 -16.27 15.68
N GLY A 86 10.77 -16.30 15.00
CA GLY A 86 12.04 -16.76 15.55
C GLY A 86 12.73 -15.71 16.43
N SER A 87 13.66 -16.16 17.27
CA SER A 87 14.45 -15.27 18.14
C SER A 87 15.66 -14.62 17.44
N THR A 88 15.99 -15.05 16.22
CA THR A 88 17.14 -14.55 15.45
C THR A 88 16.77 -14.33 14.00
N VAL A 89 17.33 -13.26 13.41
CA VAL A 89 17.25 -12.97 11.97
C VAL A 89 18.66 -12.64 11.48
N LYS A 90 19.06 -13.20 10.34
CA LYS A 90 20.35 -12.89 9.71
C LYS A 90 20.18 -11.64 8.86
N VAL A 91 21.13 -10.70 8.98
CA VAL A 91 21.18 -9.50 8.14
C VAL A 91 22.56 -9.39 7.51
N VAL A 92 22.60 -9.09 6.21
CA VAL A 92 23.82 -8.78 5.45
C VAL A 92 23.76 -7.31 5.03
N HIS A 93 24.90 -6.62 5.00
CA HIS A 93 25.00 -5.23 4.54
C HIS A 93 25.98 -5.16 3.37
N PRO A 94 25.55 -5.55 2.15
CA PRO A 94 26.45 -5.73 1.00
C PRO A 94 27.04 -4.41 0.46
N GLU A 95 26.33 -3.29 0.63
CA GLU A 95 26.70 -1.99 0.08
C GLU A 95 26.28 -0.87 1.04
N PRO A 96 26.87 0.34 0.93
CA PRO A 96 26.40 1.49 1.68
C PRO A 96 24.89 1.71 1.49
N ARG A 97 24.17 1.81 2.61
CA ARG A 97 22.71 2.03 2.65
C ARG A 97 21.86 0.86 2.15
N VAL A 98 22.42 -0.35 2.08
CA VAL A 98 21.70 -1.54 1.63
C VAL A 98 21.84 -2.64 2.66
N TRP A 99 20.73 -3.04 3.27
CA TRP A 99 20.61 -4.16 4.19
C TRP A 99 19.70 -5.24 3.58
N ALA A 100 20.19 -6.48 3.58
CA ALA A 100 19.50 -7.66 3.10
C ALA A 100 19.16 -8.55 4.30
N VAL A 101 17.87 -8.69 4.61
CA VAL A 101 17.35 -9.40 5.78
C VAL A 101 16.88 -10.78 5.36
N ASP A 102 17.37 -11.84 5.99
CA ASP A 102 16.90 -13.21 5.75
C ASP A 102 15.53 -13.42 6.42
N GLY A 103 14.50 -12.83 5.82
CA GLY A 103 13.15 -12.74 6.36
C GLY A 103 12.17 -12.11 5.38
N THR A 104 10.96 -11.83 5.85
CA THR A 104 9.88 -11.25 5.05
C THR A 104 10.08 -9.74 4.83
N PRO A 105 9.27 -9.09 3.96
CA PRO A 105 9.26 -7.63 3.85
C PRO A 105 8.89 -6.94 5.17
N GLY A 106 7.96 -7.52 5.94
CA GLY A 106 7.59 -7.00 7.25
C GLY A 106 8.73 -7.08 8.27
N ASP A 107 9.52 -8.16 8.24
CA ASP A 107 10.73 -8.29 9.05
C ASP A 107 11.78 -7.26 8.64
N SER A 108 11.92 -7.03 7.33
CA SER A 108 12.85 -6.04 6.78
C SER A 108 12.50 -4.63 7.24
N VAL A 109 11.21 -4.25 7.17
CA VAL A 109 10.74 -2.97 7.69
C VAL A 109 10.96 -2.87 9.19
N SER A 110 10.61 -3.90 9.96
CA SER A 110 10.79 -3.90 11.41
C SER A 110 12.26 -3.74 11.81
N PHE A 111 13.17 -4.47 11.17
CA PHE A 111 14.61 -4.33 11.35
C PHE A 111 15.08 -2.94 10.94
N GLY A 112 14.64 -2.42 9.80
CA GLY A 112 15.03 -1.10 9.31
C GLY A 112 14.64 0.00 10.29
N LEU A 113 13.41 -0.02 10.79
CA LEU A 113 12.93 0.94 11.79
C LEU A 113 13.75 0.86 13.08
N ALA A 114 14.00 -0.34 13.60
CA ALA A 114 14.66 -0.53 14.88
C ALA A 114 16.18 -0.29 14.84
N ALA A 115 16.87 -0.81 13.83
CA ALA A 115 18.33 -0.90 13.80
C ALA A 115 19.01 0.05 12.79
N VAL A 116 18.34 0.38 11.68
CA VAL A 116 18.92 1.26 10.65
C VAL A 116 18.58 2.73 10.91
N PHE A 117 17.32 3.00 11.24
CA PHE A 117 16.83 4.36 11.51
C PHE A 117 16.90 4.70 13.01
N GLY A 118 16.61 3.74 13.90
CA GLY A 118 16.63 3.95 15.35
C GLY A 118 15.77 5.14 15.76
N ASP A 119 16.34 6.06 16.53
CA ASP A 119 15.65 7.29 16.98
C ASP A 119 15.34 8.27 15.84
N ARG A 120 15.99 8.11 14.68
CA ARG A 120 15.76 8.96 13.49
C ARG A 120 14.81 8.28 12.53
N ALA A 121 13.54 8.17 12.91
CA ALA A 121 12.50 7.53 12.11
C ALA A 121 12.49 8.01 10.63
N PRO A 122 12.22 7.10 9.66
CA PRO A 122 12.03 7.50 8.28
C PRO A 122 10.78 8.39 8.14
N ASP A 123 10.81 9.30 7.16
CA ASP A 123 9.68 10.16 6.84
C ASP A 123 8.62 9.40 6.00
N LEU A 124 9.05 8.34 5.30
CA LEU A 124 8.22 7.48 4.46
C LEU A 124 8.83 6.08 4.33
N VAL A 125 7.99 5.05 4.28
CA VAL A 125 8.37 3.72 3.78
C VAL A 125 7.81 3.54 2.38
N VAL A 126 8.64 3.06 1.45
CA VAL A 126 8.19 2.64 0.12
C VAL A 126 8.49 1.15 -0.04
N SER A 127 7.49 0.38 -0.41
CA SER A 127 7.61 -1.06 -0.65
C SER A 127 7.40 -1.35 -2.13
N GLY A 128 8.43 -1.88 -2.80
CA GLY A 128 8.44 -2.15 -4.23
C GLY A 128 9.74 -1.69 -4.92
N THR A 129 9.75 -1.56 -6.24
CA THR A 129 8.63 -1.82 -7.15
C THR A 129 8.52 -3.31 -7.45
N ASN A 130 7.34 -3.87 -7.17
CA ASN A 130 7.06 -5.29 -7.40
C ASN A 130 7.04 -5.64 -8.89
N PHE A 131 7.59 -6.79 -9.24
CA PHE A 131 7.37 -7.45 -10.52
C PHE A 131 6.00 -8.15 -10.52
N GLY A 132 5.01 -7.54 -11.16
CA GLY A 132 3.63 -8.02 -11.19
C GLY A 132 2.68 -7.13 -10.38
N PRO A 133 1.36 -7.27 -10.60
CA PRO A 133 0.36 -6.46 -9.91
C PRO A 133 0.07 -6.99 -8.51
N ASN A 134 -0.32 -6.07 -7.63
CA ASN A 134 -0.96 -6.32 -6.34
C ASN A 134 -2.33 -5.64 -6.33
N VAL A 135 -3.19 -6.05 -7.26
CA VAL A 135 -4.59 -5.63 -7.36
C VAL A 135 -5.52 -6.74 -6.90
N ALA A 136 -6.77 -6.38 -6.66
CA ALA A 136 -7.80 -7.32 -6.25
C ALA A 136 -7.41 -8.14 -5.00
N ALA A 137 -7.85 -9.40 -4.87
CA ALA A 137 -7.46 -10.25 -3.74
C ALA A 137 -5.96 -10.61 -3.70
N LEU A 138 -5.19 -10.43 -4.80
CA LEU A 138 -3.73 -10.65 -4.76
C LEU A 138 -3.05 -9.70 -3.77
N ALA A 139 -3.58 -8.48 -3.60
CA ALA A 139 -3.04 -7.51 -2.67
C ALA A 139 -2.99 -8.04 -1.23
N THR A 140 -3.94 -8.88 -0.82
CA THR A 140 -3.99 -9.47 0.53
C THR A 140 -2.87 -10.47 0.79
N HIS A 141 -2.37 -11.12 -0.27
CA HIS A 141 -1.28 -12.10 -0.19
C HIS A 141 0.09 -11.50 -0.53
N SER A 142 0.12 -10.22 -0.86
CA SER A 142 1.33 -9.54 -1.33
C SER A 142 2.32 -9.25 -0.20
N GLY A 143 3.57 -9.65 -0.39
CA GLY A 143 4.66 -9.22 0.49
C GLY A 143 4.95 -7.72 0.30
N THR A 144 4.84 -7.20 -0.93
CA THR A 144 4.97 -5.77 -1.20
C THR A 144 3.97 -4.94 -0.37
N VAL A 145 2.68 -5.30 -0.40
CA VAL A 145 1.66 -4.63 0.41
C VAL A 145 1.91 -4.88 1.89
N GLY A 146 2.28 -6.11 2.27
CA GLY A 146 2.64 -6.47 3.65
C GLY A 146 3.75 -5.61 4.25
N GLY A 147 4.79 -5.27 3.48
CA GLY A 147 5.84 -4.35 3.90
C GLY A 147 5.31 -2.94 4.20
N ALA A 148 4.38 -2.44 3.37
CA ALA A 148 3.72 -1.15 3.64
C ALA A 148 2.81 -1.21 4.87
N ILE A 149 2.06 -2.31 5.06
CA ILE A 149 1.24 -2.52 6.26
C ILE A 149 2.09 -2.53 7.54
N ALA A 150 3.21 -3.25 7.54
CA ALA A 150 4.13 -3.30 8.68
C ALA A 150 4.66 -1.91 9.08
N ALA A 151 4.87 -1.01 8.12
CA ALA A 151 5.24 0.38 8.40
C ALA A 151 4.08 1.18 9.02
N LEU A 152 2.86 1.02 8.50
CA LEU A 152 1.67 1.71 8.99
C LEU A 152 1.33 1.29 10.43
N GLU A 153 1.51 0.02 10.79
CA GLU A 153 1.37 -0.49 12.17
C GLU A 153 2.32 0.21 13.15
N ARG A 154 3.46 0.71 12.65
CA ARG A 154 4.43 1.50 13.42
C ARG A 154 4.25 3.00 13.28
N GLY A 155 3.14 3.44 12.68
CA GLY A 155 2.76 4.85 12.52
C GLY A 155 3.51 5.59 11.42
N VAL A 156 4.33 4.91 10.63
CA VAL A 156 5.10 5.50 9.52
C VAL A 156 4.25 5.51 8.25
N PRO A 157 4.08 6.65 7.55
CA PRO A 157 3.40 6.69 6.26
C PRO A 157 4.05 5.71 5.26
N ALA A 158 3.24 5.04 4.44
CA ALA A 158 3.76 4.01 3.54
C ALA A 158 3.08 3.99 2.16
N ILE A 159 3.84 3.61 1.13
CA ILE A 159 3.37 3.40 -0.23
C ILE A 159 3.87 2.03 -0.72
N ALA A 160 2.96 1.12 -1.07
CA ALA A 160 3.28 -0.07 -1.87
C ALA A 160 3.19 0.26 -3.35
N VAL A 161 4.14 -0.22 -4.16
CA VAL A 161 4.24 0.10 -5.59
C VAL A 161 4.45 -1.19 -6.38
N SER A 162 3.67 -1.37 -7.43
CA SER A 162 3.64 -2.60 -8.24
C SER A 162 3.48 -2.29 -9.72
N THR A 163 4.09 -3.11 -10.58
CA THR A 163 4.02 -2.96 -12.04
C THR A 163 3.44 -4.22 -12.66
N GLY A 164 2.31 -4.12 -13.36
CA GLY A 164 1.73 -5.27 -14.04
C GLY A 164 0.22 -5.20 -14.15
N GLU A 165 -0.36 -6.29 -14.67
CA GLU A 165 -1.79 -6.47 -14.87
C GLU A 165 -2.19 -7.93 -14.65
N LEU A 166 -3.49 -8.20 -14.49
CA LEU A 166 -4.05 -9.54 -14.35
C LEU A 166 -4.12 -10.27 -15.71
N ALA A 167 -2.98 -10.34 -16.40
CA ALA A 167 -2.79 -11.07 -17.64
C ALA A 167 -1.56 -11.99 -17.53
N VAL A 168 -1.36 -12.85 -18.52
CA VAL A 168 -0.14 -13.68 -18.60
C VAL A 168 1.07 -12.74 -18.68
N PRO A 169 2.02 -12.82 -17.73
CA PRO A 169 3.12 -11.86 -17.68
C PRO A 169 4.06 -12.05 -18.87
N VAL A 170 4.42 -10.94 -19.51
CA VAL A 170 5.54 -10.87 -20.45
C VAL A 170 6.70 -10.16 -19.73
N PRO A 171 7.72 -10.88 -19.25
CA PRO A 171 8.70 -10.31 -18.32
C PRO A 171 9.43 -9.07 -18.83
N GLU A 172 9.78 -9.05 -20.11
CA GLU A 172 10.44 -7.90 -20.73
C GLU A 172 9.57 -6.64 -20.67
N GLN A 173 8.27 -6.77 -20.94
CA GLN A 173 7.34 -5.64 -20.91
C GLN A 173 7.18 -5.11 -19.48
N ILE A 174 7.09 -6.00 -18.48
CA ILE A 174 7.02 -5.59 -17.06
C ILE A 174 8.29 -4.86 -16.63
N LEU A 175 9.48 -5.40 -16.97
CA LEU A 175 10.76 -4.75 -16.66
C LEU A 175 10.88 -3.37 -17.33
N ASN A 176 10.44 -3.25 -18.58
CA ASN A 176 10.38 -1.97 -19.28
C ASN A 176 9.41 -0.99 -18.59
N ALA A 177 8.25 -1.48 -18.14
CA ALA A 177 7.21 -0.69 -17.46
C ALA A 177 7.58 -0.29 -16.02
N MET A 178 8.54 -0.95 -15.37
CA MET A 178 9.00 -0.52 -14.04
C MET A 178 9.62 0.89 -14.09
N ARG A 179 10.19 1.29 -15.24
CA ARG A 179 10.75 2.63 -15.42
C ARG A 179 9.68 3.73 -15.28
N PRO A 180 8.61 3.75 -16.10
CA PRO A 180 7.52 4.71 -15.92
C PRO A 180 6.83 4.57 -14.56
N THR A 181 6.74 3.36 -14.00
CA THR A 181 6.23 3.15 -12.63
C THR A 181 7.04 3.92 -11.59
N ASN A 182 8.37 3.80 -11.62
CA ASN A 182 9.23 4.47 -10.67
C ASN A 182 9.24 6.00 -10.86
N ASP A 183 9.14 6.47 -12.11
CA ASP A 183 8.99 7.89 -12.43
C ASP A 183 7.66 8.44 -11.87
N PHE A 184 6.59 7.67 -11.98
CA PHE A 184 5.31 8.00 -11.37
C PHE A 184 5.38 8.04 -9.84
N THR A 185 6.08 7.09 -9.21
CA THR A 185 6.27 7.04 -7.75
C THR A 185 6.98 8.29 -7.23
N VAL A 186 8.06 8.73 -7.89
CA VAL A 186 8.74 10.00 -7.55
C VAL A 186 7.77 11.18 -7.66
N LYS A 187 7.04 11.28 -8.78
CA LYS A 187 6.05 12.34 -9.01
C LYS A 187 4.92 12.33 -7.96
N LEU A 188 4.48 11.16 -7.52
CA LEU A 188 3.48 11.00 -6.47
C LEU A 188 4.02 11.51 -5.13
N ILE A 189 5.23 11.11 -4.75
CA ILE A 189 5.88 11.55 -3.50
C ILE A 189 6.07 13.08 -3.50
N ASP A 190 6.55 13.65 -4.60
CA ASP A 190 6.69 15.10 -4.76
C ASP A 190 5.35 15.82 -4.61
N ARG A 191 4.28 15.27 -5.19
CA ARG A 191 2.93 15.81 -5.06
C ARG A 191 2.45 15.77 -3.61
N LEU A 192 2.61 14.64 -2.92
CA LEU A 192 2.21 14.49 -1.52
C LEU A 192 2.96 15.48 -0.64
N ARG A 193 4.27 15.60 -0.83
CA ARG A 193 5.14 16.53 -0.11
C ARG A 193 4.74 17.99 -0.33
N ALA A 194 4.51 18.38 -1.58
CA ALA A 194 4.07 19.74 -1.90
C ALA A 194 2.71 20.08 -1.27
N ARG A 195 1.81 19.09 -1.11
CA ARG A 195 0.50 19.28 -0.47
C ARG A 195 0.55 19.21 1.06
N ALA A 196 1.49 18.46 1.62
CA ALA A 196 1.66 18.33 3.07
C ALA A 196 2.26 19.60 3.71
N GLY A 197 3.12 20.32 3.00
CA GLY A 197 3.88 21.43 3.58
C GLY A 197 4.74 20.92 4.75
N ASN A 198 4.47 21.42 5.96
CA ASN A 198 5.12 20.96 7.20
C ASN A 198 4.34 19.84 7.93
N GLY A 199 3.22 19.38 7.36
CA GLY A 199 2.38 18.33 7.92
C GLY A 199 2.82 16.91 7.52
N ARG A 200 1.96 15.93 7.83
CA ARG A 200 2.17 14.53 7.41
C ARG A 200 1.96 14.38 5.90
N LEU A 201 2.77 13.53 5.26
CA LEU A 201 2.62 13.19 3.83
C LEU A 201 1.26 12.56 3.52
N LEU A 202 0.75 11.75 4.44
CA LEU A 202 -0.54 11.06 4.37
C LEU A 202 -1.28 11.18 5.71
N PRO A 203 -2.62 11.05 5.72
CA PRO A 203 -3.39 10.96 6.95
C PRO A 203 -2.88 9.85 7.89
N ALA A 204 -3.18 10.00 9.19
CA ALA A 204 -2.81 9.00 10.18
C ALA A 204 -3.39 7.62 9.85
N GLY A 205 -2.55 6.58 9.86
CA GLY A 205 -2.98 5.20 9.60
C GLY A 205 -3.36 4.89 8.15
N VAL A 206 -3.11 5.82 7.22
CA VAL A 206 -3.39 5.65 5.79
C VAL A 206 -2.09 5.52 5.00
N GLY A 207 -1.97 4.43 4.26
CA GLY A 207 -0.97 4.25 3.21
C GLY A 207 -1.63 4.18 1.83
N LEU A 208 -0.83 3.97 0.80
CA LEU A 208 -1.30 3.80 -0.58
C LEU A 208 -0.80 2.48 -1.16
N ASN A 209 -1.67 1.73 -1.82
CA ASN A 209 -1.30 0.65 -2.74
C ASN A 209 -1.41 1.18 -4.18
N VAL A 210 -0.28 1.25 -4.88
CA VAL A 210 -0.17 1.84 -6.21
C VAL A 210 0.17 0.74 -7.22
N ASN A 211 -0.71 0.56 -8.20
CA ASN A 211 -0.49 -0.38 -9.29
C ASN A 211 -0.41 0.38 -10.61
N HIS A 212 0.73 0.27 -11.29
CA HIS A 212 0.98 0.89 -12.57
C HIS A 212 0.84 -0.16 -13.69
N PRO A 213 0.08 0.14 -14.75
CA PRO A 213 -0.12 -0.79 -15.86
C PRO A 213 1.13 -0.92 -16.73
N VAL A 214 1.20 -2.03 -17.46
CA VAL A 214 2.09 -2.19 -18.62
C VAL A 214 1.36 -1.58 -19.81
N VAL A 215 1.94 -0.56 -20.44
CA VAL A 215 1.28 0.16 -21.54
C VAL A 215 2.13 0.03 -22.81
N GLY A 216 1.47 -0.26 -23.93
CA GLY A 216 2.13 -0.44 -25.22
C GLY A 216 2.82 -1.79 -25.37
N ALA A 217 3.13 -2.16 -26.61
CA ALA A 217 3.64 -3.49 -26.95
C ALA A 217 5.00 -3.83 -26.32
N ASP A 218 5.80 -2.82 -25.96
CA ASP A 218 7.11 -2.97 -25.32
C ASP A 218 7.09 -2.61 -23.82
N GLY A 219 5.93 -2.25 -23.26
CA GLY A 219 5.79 -1.80 -21.88
C GLY A 219 6.33 -0.41 -21.58
N ARG A 220 6.74 0.38 -22.59
CA ARG A 220 7.30 1.73 -22.41
C ARG A 220 6.28 2.86 -22.59
N GLY A 221 5.03 2.50 -22.86
CA GLY A 221 3.93 3.43 -23.04
C GLY A 221 3.60 4.24 -21.79
N THR A 222 2.78 5.28 -21.97
CA THR A 222 2.36 6.17 -20.90
C THR A 222 0.95 5.82 -20.45
N ALA A 223 0.75 5.64 -19.14
CA ALA A 223 -0.57 5.47 -18.56
C ALA A 223 -1.51 6.63 -18.92
N ARG A 224 -2.77 6.34 -19.24
CA ARG A 224 -3.82 7.31 -19.62
C ARG A 224 -4.17 8.29 -18.50
N GLY A 225 -3.78 7.98 -17.26
CA GLY A 225 -4.00 8.80 -16.09
C GLY A 225 -3.81 8.00 -14.81
N ALA A 226 -4.17 8.61 -13.67
CA ALA A 226 -4.25 7.93 -12.38
C ALA A 226 -5.67 8.05 -11.82
N ALA A 227 -6.13 7.02 -11.13
CA ALA A 227 -7.45 6.97 -10.52
C ALA A 227 -7.33 6.61 -9.03
N LEU A 228 -8.11 7.29 -8.19
CA LEU A 228 -8.40 6.79 -6.86
C LEU A 228 -9.30 5.56 -7.01
N THR A 229 -8.90 4.46 -6.39
CA THR A 229 -9.57 3.16 -6.52
C THR A 229 -9.82 2.56 -5.13
N SER A 230 -10.53 1.45 -5.12
CA SER A 230 -10.65 0.57 -3.95
C SER A 230 -10.19 -0.83 -4.35
N GLN A 231 -9.66 -1.59 -3.40
CA GLN A 231 -9.30 -2.98 -3.66
C GLN A 231 -10.55 -3.74 -4.15
N ASP A 232 -10.41 -4.45 -5.26
CA ASP A 232 -11.44 -5.37 -5.72
C ASP A 232 -11.40 -6.66 -4.87
N PRO A 233 -12.46 -7.03 -4.14
CA PRO A 233 -12.40 -8.23 -3.30
C PRO A 233 -12.43 -9.54 -4.09
N GLN A 234 -12.53 -9.49 -5.43
CA GLN A 234 -12.63 -10.68 -6.25
C GLN A 234 -11.45 -11.65 -6.04
N PRO A 235 -11.72 -12.97 -5.94
CA PRO A 235 -10.65 -13.96 -5.94
C PRO A 235 -9.95 -13.93 -7.30
N VAL A 236 -8.63 -14.06 -7.27
CA VAL A 236 -7.80 -14.10 -8.50
C VAL A 236 -7.12 -15.45 -8.68
N LEU A 237 -6.84 -16.15 -7.58
CA LEU A 237 -6.20 -17.46 -7.60
C LEU A 237 -7.25 -18.54 -7.34
N ALA A 238 -7.30 -19.54 -8.22
CA ALA A 238 -8.05 -20.76 -7.98
C ALA A 238 -7.06 -21.90 -7.73
N ALA A 239 -7.22 -22.61 -6.61
CA ALA A 239 -6.44 -23.79 -6.28
C ALA A 239 -7.26 -25.05 -6.55
N THR A 240 -6.68 -26.00 -7.27
CA THR A 240 -7.23 -27.34 -7.45
C THR A 240 -6.34 -28.37 -6.76
N TYR A 241 -6.98 -29.39 -6.20
CA TYR A 241 -6.33 -30.43 -5.42
C TYR A 241 -6.64 -31.78 -6.05
N THR A 242 -5.59 -32.55 -6.38
CA THR A 242 -5.72 -33.89 -6.93
C THR A 242 -5.02 -34.87 -6.00
N ASP A 243 -5.76 -35.90 -5.55
CA ASP A 243 -5.24 -36.95 -4.68
C ASP A 243 -4.05 -37.66 -5.34
N ALA A 244 -2.96 -37.81 -4.59
CA ALA A 244 -1.74 -38.49 -5.01
C ALA A 244 -1.46 -39.77 -4.19
N GLY A 245 -2.38 -40.18 -3.30
CA GLY A 245 -2.25 -41.31 -2.39
C GLY A 245 -1.58 -40.94 -1.06
N ASP A 246 -1.73 -41.81 -0.06
CA ASP A 246 -1.08 -41.73 1.26
C ASP A 246 -1.28 -40.40 2.00
N GLY A 247 -2.45 -39.76 1.82
CA GLY A 247 -2.76 -38.45 2.39
C GLY A 247 -2.04 -37.28 1.71
N THR A 248 -1.36 -37.51 0.58
CA THR A 248 -0.68 -36.48 -0.21
C THR A 248 -1.57 -35.98 -1.33
N TRP A 249 -1.58 -34.66 -1.54
CA TRP A 249 -2.35 -34.00 -2.59
C TRP A 249 -1.44 -33.15 -3.47
N LYS A 250 -1.62 -33.24 -4.78
CA LYS A 250 -1.03 -32.29 -5.73
C LYS A 250 -1.88 -31.03 -5.73
N VAL A 251 -1.22 -29.88 -5.62
CA VAL A 251 -1.88 -28.56 -5.70
C VAL A 251 -1.49 -27.91 -7.01
N ALA A 252 -2.48 -27.47 -7.79
CA ALA A 252 -2.27 -26.59 -8.93
C ALA A 252 -2.97 -25.27 -8.66
N VAL A 253 -2.30 -24.15 -8.96
CA VAL A 253 -2.83 -22.80 -8.78
C VAL A 253 -2.87 -22.11 -10.13
N GLU A 254 -4.01 -21.57 -10.49
CA GLU A 254 -4.22 -20.83 -11.74
C GLU A 254 -4.79 -19.43 -11.50
N LEU A 255 -4.51 -18.52 -12.43
CA LEU A 255 -5.14 -17.20 -12.47
C LEU A 255 -6.55 -17.36 -13.06
N ALA A 256 -7.56 -17.11 -12.23
CA ALA A 256 -8.97 -17.20 -12.61
C ALA A 256 -9.74 -15.96 -12.09
N PRO A 257 -9.41 -14.75 -12.59
CA PRO A 257 -10.09 -13.52 -12.16
C PRO A 257 -11.55 -13.51 -12.60
N ALA A 258 -12.42 -12.95 -11.75
CA ALA A 258 -13.78 -12.62 -12.11
C ALA A 258 -13.82 -11.31 -12.93
N PRO A 259 -14.99 -10.90 -13.46
CA PRO A 259 -15.14 -9.58 -14.05
C PRO A 259 -14.81 -8.46 -13.05
N ASN A 260 -13.99 -7.50 -13.47
CA ASN A 260 -13.57 -6.38 -12.63
C ASN A 260 -14.76 -5.57 -12.10
N ARG A 261 -14.71 -5.22 -10.81
CA ARG A 261 -15.68 -4.32 -10.20
C ARG A 261 -15.46 -2.88 -10.66
N ARG A 262 -16.54 -2.17 -10.96
CA ARG A 262 -16.50 -0.73 -11.26
C ARG A 262 -15.89 0.08 -10.11
N GLY A 263 -14.91 0.93 -10.42
CA GLY A 263 -14.12 1.69 -9.45
C GLY A 263 -13.07 0.86 -8.70
N GLY A 264 -12.89 -0.41 -9.09
CA GLY A 264 -11.86 -1.30 -8.56
C GLY A 264 -10.48 -0.97 -9.12
N ASP A 265 -9.46 -1.39 -8.39
CA ASP A 265 -8.06 -1.30 -8.79
C ASP A 265 -7.74 -2.10 -10.06
N ALA A 266 -8.26 -3.32 -10.18
CA ALA A 266 -8.10 -4.15 -11.36
C ALA A 266 -8.70 -3.51 -12.63
N GLU A 267 -9.90 -2.89 -12.52
CA GLU A 267 -10.52 -2.15 -13.64
C GLU A 267 -9.62 -1.01 -14.13
N ALA A 268 -9.05 -0.23 -13.20
CA ALA A 268 -8.20 0.90 -13.54
C ALA A 268 -6.94 0.46 -14.30
N VAL A 269 -6.27 -0.59 -13.81
CA VAL A 269 -5.06 -1.13 -14.45
C VAL A 269 -5.35 -1.65 -15.86
N THR A 270 -6.41 -2.46 -16.03
CA THR A 270 -6.82 -2.94 -17.37
C THR A 270 -7.22 -1.81 -18.33
N ALA A 271 -7.60 -0.65 -17.81
CA ALA A 271 -7.93 0.54 -18.59
C ALA A 271 -6.72 1.48 -18.83
N ASP A 272 -5.50 0.97 -18.73
CA ASP A 272 -4.23 1.71 -18.83
C ASP A 272 -4.12 2.89 -17.85
N LYS A 273 -4.76 2.82 -16.68
CA LYS A 273 -4.63 3.85 -15.63
C LYS A 273 -3.84 3.33 -14.45
N VAL A 274 -3.08 4.22 -13.82
CA VAL A 274 -2.47 3.95 -12.52
C VAL A 274 -3.57 3.88 -11.48
N SER A 275 -3.67 2.76 -10.78
CA SER A 275 -4.56 2.57 -9.64
C SER A 275 -3.86 3.09 -8.37
N ILE A 276 -4.57 3.89 -7.58
CA ILE A 276 -4.11 4.37 -6.26
C ILE A 276 -5.22 4.04 -5.26
N ALA A 277 -5.04 2.96 -4.50
CA ALA A 277 -5.98 2.54 -3.47
C ALA A 277 -5.44 2.95 -2.08
N PRO A 278 -6.21 3.69 -1.26
CA PRO A 278 -5.87 3.86 0.15
C PRO A 278 -5.90 2.52 0.86
N ILE A 279 -4.90 2.25 1.71
CA ILE A 279 -4.81 1.05 2.54
C ILE A 279 -4.60 1.42 4.01
N SER A 280 -4.98 0.53 4.90
CA SER A 280 -4.83 0.67 6.34
C SER A 280 -4.47 -0.68 6.96
N PRO A 281 -3.73 -0.72 8.09
CA PRO A 281 -3.51 -1.96 8.85
C PRO A 281 -4.78 -2.40 9.61
N ASP A 282 -5.83 -1.58 9.65
CA ASP A 282 -7.10 -1.93 10.28
C ASP A 282 -7.95 -2.83 9.37
N TRP A 283 -8.18 -4.07 9.82
CA TRP A 283 -9.01 -5.06 9.12
C TRP A 283 -10.49 -4.98 9.49
N ASN A 284 -10.87 -4.03 10.35
CA ASN A 284 -12.26 -3.81 10.68
C ASN A 284 -13.04 -3.28 9.47
N THR A 285 -14.32 -3.65 9.42
CA THR A 285 -15.27 -3.09 8.46
C THR A 285 -15.72 -1.69 8.89
N GLY A 286 -16.44 -1.00 8.01
CA GLY A 286 -16.91 0.35 8.28
C GLY A 286 -17.96 0.42 9.39
N THR A 287 -18.23 1.64 9.88
CA THR A 287 -19.20 1.91 10.96
C THR A 287 -20.61 1.37 10.68
N VAL A 288 -21.01 1.25 9.41
CA VAL A 288 -22.29 0.66 9.02
C VAL A 288 -22.36 -0.82 9.36
N ASP A 289 -21.32 -1.59 9.03
CA ASP A 289 -21.28 -3.02 9.32
C ASP A 289 -21.09 -3.25 10.83
N ALA A 290 -20.29 -2.42 11.50
CA ALA A 290 -20.18 -2.44 12.97
C ALA A 290 -21.55 -2.23 13.67
N ALA A 291 -22.38 -1.30 13.18
CA ALA A 291 -23.72 -1.08 13.71
C ALA A 291 -24.66 -2.27 13.46
N ARG A 292 -24.57 -2.91 12.29
CA ARG A 292 -25.33 -4.14 11.98
C ARG A 292 -24.95 -5.28 12.92
N ILE A 293 -23.65 -5.49 13.15
CA ILE A 293 -23.17 -6.52 14.09
C ILE A 293 -23.62 -6.21 15.52
N THR A 294 -23.60 -4.94 15.95
CA THR A 294 -24.08 -4.56 17.28
C THR A 294 -25.56 -4.93 17.49
N PHE A 295 -26.40 -4.74 16.48
CA PHE A 295 -27.79 -5.17 16.53
C PHE A 295 -27.91 -6.70 16.64
N LEU A 296 -27.14 -7.45 15.84
CA LEU A 296 -27.16 -8.92 15.85
C LEU A 296 -26.66 -9.52 17.17
N LEU A 297 -25.70 -8.88 17.83
CA LEU A 297 -25.16 -9.30 19.13
C LEU A 297 -26.06 -8.89 20.31
N GLY A 298 -27.16 -8.16 20.08
CA GLY A 298 -28.03 -7.63 21.11
C GLY A 298 -28.47 -8.68 22.12
N GLY A 299 -28.11 -8.49 23.40
CA GLY A 299 -28.47 -9.39 24.49
C GLY A 299 -27.57 -10.62 24.66
N LEU A 300 -26.54 -10.79 23.81
CA LEU A 300 -25.52 -11.85 24.00
C LEU A 300 -24.75 -11.58 25.30
N ARG A 301 -24.76 -12.56 26.20
CA ARG A 301 -23.94 -12.60 27.41
C ARG A 301 -22.96 -13.77 27.31
N PRO A 302 -21.76 -13.68 27.91
CA PRO A 302 -20.77 -14.76 27.92
C PRO A 302 -21.30 -16.08 28.51
#